data_AF-A0A7D3Y4C2-F1
#
_entry.id   AF-A0A7D3Y4C2-F1
#
_cell.length_a   1.000
_cell.length_b   1.000
_cell.length_c   1.000
_cell.angle_alpha   90.00
_cell.angle_beta   90.00
_cell.angle_gamma   90.00
#
_symmetry.space_group_name_H-M   'P 1'
#
loop_
_entity.id
_entity.type
_entity.pdbx_description
1 polymer ?
#
loop_
_entity_poly.entity_id
_entity_poly.type
_entity_poly.pdbx_seq_one_letter_code
_entity_poly.pdbx_strand_id
1 'polypeptide(L)'
;MVLENHRYHELKELLPSIDQSVQALLHIEESREKEEVKAVWKQVQELQEKLYRYDLIRLFPEVHEVVSFLYLCCFSLLYLQGESFAVHREEVNKRYKALLRWIYFLPRLDNSVKHPKRISLSR
;
A
#
# COMPACT_ATOMS: atom_id res chain seq x y z
N MET A 1 -10.58 -18.28 6.27
CA MET A 1 -10.80 -18.45 4.81
C MET A 1 -11.70 -17.38 4.17
N VAL A 2 -13.00 -17.24 4.47
CA VAL A 2 -13.86 -16.23 3.78
C VAL A 2 -13.49 -14.77 4.14
N LEU A 3 -13.21 -14.49 5.42
CA LEU A 3 -12.79 -13.16 5.89
C LEU A 3 -11.40 -12.74 5.37
N GLU A 4 -10.48 -13.69 5.23
CA GLU A 4 -9.14 -13.43 4.64
C GLU A 4 -9.26 -13.09 3.15
N ASN A 5 -10.17 -13.74 2.42
CA ASN A 5 -10.45 -13.41 1.02
C ASN A 5 -11.06 -12.00 0.86
N HIS A 6 -11.94 -11.59 1.76
CA HIS A 6 -12.53 -10.25 1.70
C HIS A 6 -11.48 -9.16 1.98
N ARG A 7 -10.66 -9.31 3.03
CA ARG A 7 -9.60 -8.34 3.34
C ARG A 7 -8.51 -8.26 2.25
N TYR A 8 -8.23 -9.38 1.58
CA TYR A 8 -7.35 -9.41 0.42
C TYR A 8 -7.95 -8.67 -0.79
N HIS A 9 -9.26 -8.79 -0.99
CA HIS A 9 -9.98 -8.02 -2.01
C HIS A 9 -9.90 -6.52 -1.74
N GLU A 10 -10.21 -6.09 -0.51
CA GLU A 10 -10.09 -4.69 -0.09
C GLU A 10 -8.66 -4.17 -0.32
N LEU A 11 -7.63 -4.94 0.05
CA LEU A 11 -6.25 -4.56 -0.24
C LEU A 11 -6.02 -4.36 -1.74
N LYS A 12 -6.47 -5.28 -2.58
CA LYS A 12 -6.29 -5.23 -4.04
C LYS A 12 -6.91 -3.97 -4.64
N GLU A 13 -8.01 -3.47 -4.09
CA GLU A 13 -8.63 -2.21 -4.50
C GLU A 13 -7.82 -0.97 -4.09
N LEU A 14 -7.05 -1.04 -3.00
CA LEU A 14 -6.23 0.07 -2.52
C LEU A 14 -4.88 0.19 -3.25
N LEU A 15 -4.32 -0.93 -3.73
CA LEU A 15 -2.99 -0.96 -4.37
C LEU A 15 -2.81 0.05 -5.51
N PRO A 16 -3.76 0.23 -6.46
CA PRO A 16 -3.62 1.24 -7.52
C PRO A 16 -3.52 2.67 -6.98
N SER A 17 -4.30 3.00 -5.94
CA SER A 17 -4.26 4.34 -5.32
C SER A 17 -2.94 4.57 -4.58
N ILE A 18 -2.38 3.52 -3.97
CA ILE A 18 -1.05 3.58 -3.34
C ILE A 18 0.02 3.82 -4.41
N ASP A 19 0.02 3.05 -5.50
CA ASP A 19 0.98 3.25 -6.60
C ASP A 19 0.90 4.67 -7.16
N GLN A 20 -0.30 5.15 -7.47
CA GLN A 20 -0.51 6.54 -7.93
C GLN A 20 0.07 7.57 -6.96
N SER A 21 -0.19 7.40 -5.66
CA SER A 21 0.33 8.31 -4.63
C SER A 21 1.86 8.29 -4.56
N VAL A 22 2.46 7.10 -4.68
CA VAL A 22 3.93 6.95 -4.75
C VAL A 22 4.48 7.61 -5.99
N GLN A 23 3.94 7.32 -7.17
CA GLN A 23 4.42 7.91 -8.41
C GLN A 23 4.30 9.43 -8.36
N ALA A 24 3.15 9.98 -7.97
CA ALA A 24 2.96 11.43 -7.85
C ALA A 24 4.01 12.05 -6.92
N LEU A 25 4.21 11.48 -5.72
CA LEU A 25 5.21 11.97 -4.77
C LEU A 25 6.65 11.90 -5.31
N LEU A 26 6.98 10.87 -6.10
CA LEU A 26 8.29 10.73 -6.72
C LEU A 26 8.53 11.71 -7.87
N HIS A 27 7.49 12.30 -8.45
CA HIS A 27 7.63 13.34 -9.47
C HIS A 27 7.73 14.75 -8.86
N ILE A 28 7.33 14.93 -7.60
CA ILE A 28 7.35 16.22 -6.95
C ILE A 28 8.79 16.71 -6.73
N GLU A 29 9.08 17.88 -7.27
CA GLU A 29 10.31 18.62 -6.98
C GLU A 29 10.10 19.54 -5.76
N GLU A 30 11.10 19.58 -4.88
CA GLU A 30 11.03 20.16 -3.53
C GLU A 30 10.61 21.65 -3.47
N SER A 31 10.65 22.37 -4.60
CA SER A 31 10.60 23.83 -4.61
C SER A 31 9.31 24.50 -5.10
N ARG A 32 8.31 23.82 -5.70
CA ARG A 32 7.21 24.56 -6.39
C ARG A 32 5.78 24.01 -6.37
N GLU A 33 5.51 22.83 -5.81
CA GLU A 33 4.26 22.12 -6.12
C GLU A 33 3.33 21.94 -4.92
N LYS A 34 3.13 22.96 -4.08
CA LYS A 34 2.29 22.85 -2.86
C LYS A 34 0.88 22.32 -3.12
N GLU A 35 0.25 22.68 -4.24
CA GLU A 35 -1.08 22.19 -4.59
C GLU A 35 -1.07 20.72 -5.00
N GLU A 36 -0.02 20.26 -5.68
CA GLU A 36 0.14 18.85 -6.03
C GLU A 36 0.41 18.02 -4.78
N VAL A 37 1.26 18.51 -3.87
CA VAL A 37 1.51 17.88 -2.57
C VAL A 37 0.21 17.75 -1.76
N LYS A 38 -0.65 18.79 -1.75
CA LYS A 38 -1.97 18.72 -1.09
C LYS A 38 -2.88 17.66 -1.69
N ALA A 39 -2.89 17.53 -3.02
CA ALA A 39 -3.69 16.52 -3.70
C ALA A 39 -3.24 15.10 -3.31
N VAL A 40 -1.92 14.83 -3.37
CA VAL A 40 -1.34 13.56 -2.91
C VAL A 40 -1.64 13.33 -1.44
N TRP A 41 -1.51 14.37 -0.60
CA TRP A 41 -1.75 14.22 0.83
C TRP A 41 -3.20 13.84 1.15
N LYS A 42 -4.17 14.49 0.50
CA LYS A 42 -5.59 14.14 0.67
C LYS A 42 -5.84 12.68 0.31
N GLN A 43 -5.28 12.21 -0.80
CA GLN A 43 -5.39 10.81 -1.22
C GLN A 43 -4.75 9.86 -0.20
N VAL A 44 -3.61 10.23 0.37
CA VAL A 44 -2.93 9.45 1.42
C VAL A 44 -3.74 9.41 2.71
N GLN A 45 -4.41 10.50 3.11
CA GLN A 45 -5.31 10.49 4.27
C GLN A 45 -6.49 9.54 4.05
N GLU A 46 -7.11 9.56 2.87
CA GLU A 46 -8.18 8.62 2.52
C GLU A 46 -7.68 7.17 2.54
N LEU A 47 -6.44 6.91 2.09
CA LEU A 47 -5.81 5.59 2.20
C LEU A 47 -5.62 5.16 3.65
N GLN A 48 -5.13 6.05 4.53
CA GLN A 48 -4.99 5.75 5.96
C GLN A 48 -6.36 5.37 6.57
N GLU A 49 -7.40 6.18 6.32
CA GLU A 49 -8.75 5.91 6.83
C GLU A 49 -9.27 4.54 6.38
N LYS A 50 -9.08 4.17 5.10
CA LYS A 50 -9.49 2.85 4.58
C LYS A 50 -8.70 1.71 5.21
N LEU A 51 -7.39 1.87 5.40
CA LEU A 51 -6.56 0.85 6.06
C LEU A 51 -6.99 0.60 7.50
N TYR A 52 -7.34 1.66 8.25
CA TYR A 52 -7.87 1.55 9.61
C TYR A 52 -9.27 0.93 9.61
N ARG A 53 -10.18 1.43 8.77
CA ARG A 53 -11.57 0.95 8.69
C ARG A 53 -11.67 -0.54 8.37
N TYR A 54 -10.78 -1.02 7.51
CA TYR A 54 -10.77 -2.42 7.07
C TYR A 54 -9.84 -3.32 7.91
N ASP A 55 -9.21 -2.79 8.97
CA ASP A 55 -8.26 -3.51 9.83
C ASP A 55 -7.14 -4.20 9.01
N LEU A 56 -6.68 -3.51 7.97
CA LEU A 56 -5.65 -4.01 7.05
C LEU A 56 -4.24 -3.81 7.61
N ILE A 57 -4.06 -2.87 8.54
CA ILE A 57 -2.76 -2.51 9.13
C ILE A 57 -2.10 -3.72 9.80
N ARG A 58 -2.88 -4.53 10.52
CA ARG A 58 -2.36 -5.71 11.23
C ARG A 58 -1.99 -6.87 10.30
N LEU A 59 -2.65 -6.96 9.15
CA LEU A 59 -2.48 -8.06 8.20
C LEU A 59 -1.45 -7.74 7.11
N PHE A 60 -1.32 -6.47 6.76
CA PHE A 60 -0.48 -5.99 5.68
C PHE A 60 0.37 -4.81 6.17
N PRO A 61 1.32 -5.06 7.09
CA PRO A 61 2.14 -4.01 7.68
C PRO A 61 2.94 -3.25 6.62
N GLU A 62 3.39 -3.90 5.55
CA GLU A 62 4.13 -3.29 4.45
C GLU A 62 3.32 -2.18 3.76
N VAL A 63 2.00 -2.37 3.66
CA VAL A 63 1.09 -1.39 3.06
C VAL A 63 0.94 -0.18 3.97
N HIS A 64 0.74 -0.43 5.26
CA HIS A 64 0.67 0.64 6.27
C HIS A 64 1.97 1.45 6.32
N GLU A 65 3.12 0.79 6.23
CA GLU A 65 4.41 1.46 6.21
C GLU A 65 4.56 2.39 5.00
N VAL A 66 4.24 1.93 3.78
CA VAL A 66 4.29 2.77 2.58
C VAL A 66 3.39 4.01 2.73
N VAL A 67 2.13 3.81 3.15
CA VAL A 67 1.17 4.91 3.32
C VAL A 67 1.61 5.88 4.42
N SER A 68 2.20 5.39 5.50
CA SER A 68 2.73 6.24 6.58
C SER A 68 3.89 7.11 6.11
N PHE A 69 4.83 6.56 5.34
CA PHE A 69 5.94 7.35 4.82
C PHE A 69 5.51 8.32 3.72
N LEU A 70 4.49 7.98 2.91
CA LEU A 70 3.86 8.95 2.01
C LEU A 70 3.29 10.14 2.78
N TYR A 71 2.59 9.88 3.90
CA TYR A 71 2.07 10.94 4.75
C TYR A 71 3.18 11.82 5.30
N LEU A 72 4.27 11.22 5.80
CA LEU A 72 5.42 11.96 6.32
C LEU A 72 6.11 12.82 5.26
N CYS A 73 6.25 12.33 4.02
CA CYS A 73 6.76 13.14 2.92
C CYS A 73 5.86 14.36 2.65
N CYS A 74 4.55 14.15 2.53
CA CYS A 74 3.59 15.24 2.32
C CYS A 74 3.63 16.24 3.48
N PHE A 75 3.67 15.75 4.72
CA PHE A 75 3.74 16.57 5.92
C PHE A 75 5.01 17.43 5.93
N SER A 76 6.16 16.83 5.62
CA SER A 76 7.44 17.54 5.52
C SER A 76 7.39 18.68 4.50
N LEU A 77 6.90 18.42 3.28
CA LEU A 77 6.81 19.44 2.24
C LEU A 77 5.82 20.56 2.57
N LEU A 78 4.71 20.26 3.24
CA LEU A 78 3.65 21.23 3.51
C LEU A 78 3.90 22.05 4.78
N TYR A 79 4.47 21.46 5.83
CA TYR A 79 4.54 22.06 7.16
C TYR A 79 5.95 22.30 7.66
N LEU A 80 6.93 21.57 7.14
CA LEU A 80 8.32 21.65 7.59
C LEU A 80 9.26 22.24 6.52
N GLN A 81 8.70 22.90 5.50
CA GLN A 81 9.49 23.49 4.41
C GLN A 81 10.39 22.47 3.69
N GLY A 82 10.01 21.19 3.69
CA GLY A 82 10.79 20.10 3.12
C GLY A 82 11.85 19.50 4.05
N GLU A 83 11.94 19.91 5.32
CA GLU A 83 12.85 19.26 6.27
C GLU A 83 12.59 17.76 6.33
N SER A 84 13.66 16.97 6.12
CA SER A 84 13.61 15.50 6.05
C SER A 84 12.82 14.91 4.87
N PHE A 85 12.39 15.71 3.90
CA PHE A 85 11.67 15.21 2.71
C PHE A 85 12.49 14.17 1.95
N ALA A 86 13.76 14.44 1.67
CA ALA A 86 14.65 13.51 0.98
C ALA A 86 14.76 12.15 1.72
N VAL A 87 14.88 12.18 3.05
CA VAL A 87 14.94 10.98 3.90
C VAL A 87 13.62 10.21 3.84
N HIS A 88 12.49 10.89 4.00
CA HIS A 88 11.19 10.24 3.91
C HIS A 88 10.93 9.66 2.51
N ARG A 89 11.34 10.36 1.45
CA ARG A 89 11.21 9.92 0.05
C ARG A 89 12.06 8.69 -0.24
N GLU A 90 13.27 8.61 0.31
CA GLU A 90 14.10 7.40 0.24
C GLU A 90 13.41 6.22 0.94
N GLU A 91 12.84 6.45 2.13
CA GLU A 91 12.14 5.43 2.88
C GLU A 91 10.83 4.98 2.20
N VAL A 92 10.10 5.87 1.51
CA VAL A 92 8.98 5.52 0.62
C VAL A 92 9.47 4.58 -0.47
N ASN A 93 10.54 4.94 -1.19
CA ASN A 93 11.10 4.12 -2.27
C ASN A 93 11.51 2.71 -1.80
N LYS A 94 12.18 2.63 -0.66
CA LYS A 94 12.63 1.36 -0.07
C LYS A 94 11.45 0.46 0.28
N ARG A 95 10.44 0.99 0.97
CA ARG A 95 9.25 0.24 1.39
C ARG A 95 8.36 -0.12 0.21
N TYR A 96 8.22 0.77 -0.75
CA TYR A 96 7.43 0.50 -1.94
C TYR A 96 8.02 -0.65 -2.76
N LYS A 97 9.36 -0.68 -2.93
CA LYS A 97 10.04 -1.83 -3.53
C LYS A 97 9.83 -3.12 -2.75
N ALA A 98 9.83 -3.07 -1.41
CA ALA A 98 9.55 -4.23 -0.57
C ALA A 98 8.10 -4.71 -0.74
N LEU A 99 7.12 -3.79 -0.75
CA LEU A 99 5.72 -4.07 -1.01
C LEU A 99 5.51 -4.71 -2.39
N LEU A 100 6.11 -4.17 -3.45
CA LEU A 100 6.04 -4.76 -4.78
C LEU A 100 6.60 -6.18 -4.80
N ARG A 101 7.77 -6.39 -4.18
CA ARG A 101 8.33 -7.75 -4.06
C ARG A 101 7.39 -8.68 -3.30
N TRP A 102 6.79 -8.22 -2.21
CA TRP A 102 5.82 -9.01 -1.46
C TRP A 102 4.63 -9.40 -2.34
N ILE A 103 4.07 -8.47 -3.12
CA ILE A 103 2.96 -8.74 -4.04
C ILE A 103 3.36 -9.74 -5.14
N TYR A 104 4.53 -9.57 -5.76
CA TYR A 104 4.96 -10.39 -6.91
C TYR A 104 5.55 -11.75 -6.52
N PHE A 105 6.21 -11.85 -5.36
CA PHE A 105 6.89 -13.06 -4.90
C PHE A 105 6.14 -13.79 -3.80
N LEU A 106 4.93 -13.35 -3.41
CA LEU A 106 4.05 -14.18 -2.60
C LEU A 106 3.81 -15.50 -3.37
N PRO A 107 4.17 -16.67 -2.80
CA PRO A 107 3.88 -17.94 -3.44
C PRO A 107 2.37 -18.01 -3.67
N ARG A 108 1.98 -18.03 -4.95
CA ARG A 108 0.60 -18.02 -5.45
C ARG A 108 -0.41 -18.47 -4.39
N LEU A 109 -1.18 -17.52 -3.86
CA LEU A 109 -2.44 -17.72 -3.13
C LEU A 109 -3.54 -18.38 -4.02
N ASP A 110 -3.15 -19.07 -5.09
CA ASP A 110 -3.97 -19.56 -6.18
C ASP A 110 -3.86 -21.08 -6.36
N ASN A 111 -3.51 -21.81 -5.29
CA ASN A 111 -3.36 -23.27 -5.30
C ASN A 111 -4.17 -23.98 -4.20
N SER A 112 -5.38 -23.51 -3.88
CA SER A 112 -6.25 -24.20 -2.91
C SER A 112 -7.71 -24.33 -3.34
N VAL A 113 -7.99 -24.88 -4.53
CA VAL A 113 -9.11 -25.83 -4.74
C VAL A 113 -8.77 -26.76 -5.92
N LYS A 114 -7.88 -27.73 -5.72
CA LYS A 114 -8.04 -29.03 -6.40
C LYS A 114 -8.56 -29.98 -5.35
N HIS A 115 -9.89 -30.09 -5.26
CA HIS A 115 -10.51 -31.20 -4.55
C HIS A 115 -9.90 -32.50 -5.09
N PRO A 116 -9.27 -33.35 -4.25
CA PRO A 116 -9.07 -34.72 -4.65
C PRO A 116 -10.48 -35.31 -4.83
N LYS A 117 -10.82 -35.69 -6.07
CA LYS A 117 -11.99 -36.52 -6.33
C LYS A 117 -11.86 -37.75 -5.43
N ARG A 118 -12.68 -37.84 -4.40
CA ARG A 118 -12.92 -39.05 -3.63
C ARG A 118 -13.45 -40.08 -4.63
N ILE A 119 -12.60 -40.99 -5.08
CA ILE A 119 -13.06 -42.22 -5.72
C ILE A 119 -13.49 -43.13 -4.58
N SER A 120 -14.78 -43.17 -4.30
CA SER A 120 -15.38 -44.25 -3.52
C SER A 120 -15.36 -45.52 -4.36
N LEU A 121 -14.39 -46.40 -4.10
CA LEU A 121 -14.45 -47.79 -4.54
C LEU A 121 -15.20 -48.57 -3.46
N SER A 122 -16.49 -48.72 -3.64
CA SER A 122 -17.29 -49.71 -2.93
C SER A 122 -17.00 -51.08 -3.53
N ARG A 123 -16.59 -52.04 -2.71
CA ARG A 123 -16.78 -53.47 -2.93
C ARG A 123 -17.35 -54.07 -1.66
#